data_AF-A0A945I1E6-F1
#
_entry.id   AF-A0A945I1E6-F1
#
_cell.length_a   1.000
_cell.length_b   1.000
_cell.length_c   1.000
_cell.angle_alpha   90.00
_cell.angle_beta   90.00
_cell.angle_gamma   90.00
#
_symmetry.space_group_name_H-M   'P 1'
#
loop_
_entity.id
_entity.type
_entity.pdbx_description
1 polymer ?
#
loop_
_entity_poly.entity_id
_entity_poly.type
_entity_poly.pdbx_seq_one_letter_code
_entity_poly.pdbx_strand_id
1 'polypeptide(L)'
;VLGISVDSPWANGSFANKYNLEFDLLSDFDRSVIKSYDVVFEGLGGIEGYTCANRAVFIVKDRTIMYKWIAPSPGEEPNYEEVKSKLKEL
;
A
#
# COMPACT_ATOMS: atom_id res chain seq x y z
N VAL A 1 -11.65 -1.44 0.16
CA VAL A 1 -10.20 -1.16 -0.07
C VAL A 1 -9.50 -1.31 1.27
N LEU A 2 -8.25 -1.79 1.29
CA LEU A 2 -7.42 -1.80 2.50
C LEU A 2 -6.14 -1.02 2.19
N GLY A 3 -5.88 0.07 2.92
CA GLY A 3 -4.58 0.74 2.89
C GLY A 3 -3.66 0.06 3.88
N ILE A 4 -2.39 -0.14 3.52
CA ILE A 4 -1.39 -0.77 4.40
C ILE A 4 -0.13 0.10 4.36
N SER A 5 0.37 0.48 5.54
CA SER A 5 1.66 1.18 5.68
C SER A 5 2.43 0.63 6.88
N VAL A 6 3.71 0.96 6.96
CA VAL A 6 4.57 0.58 8.11
C VAL A 6 4.38 1.51 9.32
N ASP A 7 3.46 2.47 9.21
CA ASP A 7 3.17 3.43 10.26
C ASP A 7 2.40 2.78 11.41
N SER A 8 2.53 3.36 12.60
CA SER A 8 1.80 2.89 13.78
C SER A 8 0.28 3.00 13.60
N PRO A 9 -0.52 2.17 14.29
CA PRO A 9 -1.98 2.24 14.21
C PRO A 9 -2.52 3.61 14.65
N TRP A 10 -1.84 4.30 15.58
CA TRP A 10 -2.23 5.64 16.03
C TRP A 10 -2.01 6.70 14.94
N ALA A 11 -0.86 6.65 14.25
CA ALA A 11 -0.55 7.55 13.14
C ALA A 11 -1.55 7.35 11.99
N ASN A 12 -1.83 6.09 11.63
CA ASN A 12 -2.83 5.74 10.62
C ASN A 12 -4.24 6.21 11.04
N GLY A 13 -4.62 6.05 12.30
CA GLY A 13 -5.90 6.53 12.81
C GLY A 13 -6.05 8.06 12.69
N SER A 14 -5.02 8.82 13.09
CA SER A 14 -5.02 10.28 12.90
C SER A 14 -5.04 10.67 11.42
N PHE A 15 -4.32 9.96 10.55
CA PHE A 15 -4.31 10.23 9.12
C PHE A 15 -5.68 9.96 8.48
N ALA A 16 -6.30 8.82 8.78
CA ALA A 16 -7.63 8.47 8.30
C ALA A 16 -8.68 9.52 8.70
N ASN A 17 -8.66 9.97 9.96
CA ASN A 17 -9.55 11.02 10.45
C ASN A 17 -9.32 12.36 9.75
N LYS A 18 -8.05 12.76 9.57
CA LYS A 18 -7.70 14.04 8.95
C LYS A 18 -8.18 14.14 7.50
N TYR A 19 -8.10 13.04 6.74
CA TYR A 19 -8.46 13.00 5.33
C TYR A 19 -9.83 12.37 5.06
N ASN A 20 -10.62 12.08 6.11
CA ASN A 20 -11.93 11.43 6.03
C ASN A 20 -11.93 10.18 5.14
N LEU A 21 -10.97 9.29 5.35
CA LEU A 21 -10.87 8.05 4.56
C LEU A 21 -12.00 7.10 4.95
N GLU A 22 -12.74 6.62 3.95
CA GLU A 22 -13.88 5.69 4.12
C GLU A 22 -13.46 4.21 4.08
N PHE A 23 -12.17 3.93 4.27
CA PHE A 23 -11.61 2.58 4.21
C PHE A 23 -10.54 2.38 5.29
N ASP A 24 -10.31 1.13 5.65
CA ASP A 24 -9.38 0.78 6.72
C ASP A 24 -7.92 1.02 6.33
N LEU A 25 -7.16 1.60 7.26
CA LEU A 25 -5.70 1.67 7.21
C LEU A 25 -5.10 0.69 8.22
N LEU A 26 -4.41 -0.33 7.72
CA LEU A 26 -3.74 -1.36 8.51
C LEU A 26 -2.28 -0.98 8.75
N SER A 27 -1.76 -1.37 9.92
CA SER A 27 -0.39 -1.13 10.35
C SER A 27 0.46 -2.38 10.18
N ASP A 28 1.43 -2.33 9.28
CA ASP A 28 2.51 -3.32 9.10
C ASP A 28 3.78 -2.86 9.85
N PHE A 29 3.62 -2.55 11.14
CA PHE A 29 4.71 -1.97 11.95
C PHE A 29 5.92 -2.90 12.09
N ASP A 30 5.79 -4.21 11.87
CA ASP A 30 6.92 -5.16 11.89
C ASP A 30 7.51 -5.42 10.50
N ARG A 31 6.95 -4.80 9.46
CA ARG A 31 7.34 -4.93 8.04
C ARG A 31 7.20 -6.36 7.51
N SER A 32 6.38 -7.20 8.13
CA SER A 32 6.19 -8.59 7.69
C SER A 32 5.40 -8.67 6.39
N VAL A 33 4.40 -7.81 6.20
CA VAL A 33 3.53 -7.80 5.02
C VAL A 33 4.28 -7.26 3.80
N ILE A 34 4.96 -6.12 3.91
CA ILE A 34 5.71 -5.54 2.78
C ILE A 34 6.82 -6.46 2.26
N LYS A 35 7.44 -7.25 3.15
CA LYS A 35 8.42 -8.28 2.79
C LYS A 35 7.75 -9.45 2.08
N SER A 36 6.62 -9.92 2.60
CA SER A 36 5.88 -11.05 2.02
C SER A 36 5.31 -10.72 0.63
N TYR A 37 4.98 -9.45 0.36
CA TYR A 37 4.48 -8.98 -0.94
C TYR A 37 5.59 -8.47 -1.88
N ASP A 38 6.85 -8.50 -1.44
CA ASP A 38 8.01 -8.03 -2.21
C ASP A 38 7.86 -6.57 -2.68
N VAL A 39 7.49 -5.70 -1.74
CA VAL A 39 7.27 -4.25 -1.95
C VAL A 39 8.03 -3.42 -0.93
N VAL A 40 9.23 -3.85 -0.54
CA VAL A 40 10.09 -3.08 0.37
C VAL A 40 10.72 -1.91 -0.39
N PHE A 41 10.72 -0.73 0.22
CA PHE A 41 11.45 0.44 -0.23
C PHE A 41 12.32 0.99 0.90
N GLU A 42 13.55 1.38 0.58
CA GLU A 42 14.50 1.95 1.53
C GLU A 42 14.95 3.33 1.09
N GLY A 43 15.22 4.21 2.06
CA GLY A 43 15.78 5.53 1.75
C GLY A 43 14.75 6.59 1.36
N LEU A 44 13.48 6.43 1.77
CA LEU A 44 12.44 7.42 1.45
C LEU A 44 12.84 8.80 1.96
N GLY A 45 12.77 9.81 1.09
CA GLY A 45 13.16 11.18 1.41
C GLY A 45 14.65 11.37 1.72
N GLY A 46 15.51 10.41 1.33
CA GLY A 46 16.95 10.44 1.62
C GLY A 46 17.31 10.01 3.05
N ILE A 47 16.37 9.42 3.79
CA ILE A 47 16.60 8.95 5.16
C ILE A 47 17.19 7.53 5.12
N GLU A 48 18.49 7.43 5.37
CA GLU A 48 19.20 6.15 5.43
C GLU A 48 18.59 5.22 6.48
N GLY A 49 18.39 3.95 6.12
CA GLY A 49 17.77 2.94 6.98
C GLY A 49 16.26 3.06 7.16
N TYR A 50 15.60 4.04 6.54
CA TYR A 50 14.14 4.12 6.57
C TYR A 50 13.51 3.12 5.60
N THR A 51 13.06 1.99 6.15
CA THR A 51 12.36 0.92 5.42
C THR A 51 10.83 1.11 5.50
N CYS A 52 10.19 1.26 4.34
CA CYS A 52 8.75 1.41 4.18
C CYS A 52 8.21 0.55 3.03
N ALA A 53 6.90 0.63 2.79
CA ALA A 53 6.30 0.08 1.58
C ALA A 53 6.72 0.94 0.37
N ASN A 54 7.08 0.31 -0.75
CA ASN A 54 6.94 0.94 -2.06
C ASN A 54 5.46 1.10 -2.37
N ARG A 55 5.08 2.08 -3.19
CA ARG A 55 3.67 2.21 -3.60
C ARG A 55 3.30 1.03 -4.48
N ALA A 56 2.25 0.32 -4.10
CA ALA A 56 1.76 -0.84 -4.83
C ALA A 56 0.25 -0.99 -4.67
N VAL A 57 -0.37 -1.68 -5.63
CA VAL A 57 -1.79 -2.04 -5.63
C VAL A 57 -1.92 -3.51 -5.96
N PHE A 58 -2.72 -4.22 -5.18
CA PHE A 58 -3.05 -5.63 -5.41
C PHE A 58 -4.56 -5.79 -5.40
N ILE A 59 -5.10 -6.58 -6.34
CA ILE A 59 -6.47 -7.09 -6.25
C ILE A 59 -6.38 -8.57 -5.89
N VAL A 60 -7.05 -8.95 -4.80
CA VAL A 60 -7.01 -10.30 -4.26
C VAL A 60 -8.42 -10.88 -4.24
N LYS A 61 -8.59 -12.10 -4.78
CA LYS A 61 -9.85 -12.86 -4.77
C LYS A 61 -9.54 -14.29 -4.32
N ASP A 62 -10.28 -14.81 -3.34
CA ASP A 62 -10.10 -16.16 -2.81
C ASP A 62 -8.64 -16.49 -2.44
N ARG A 63 -7.97 -15.55 -1.77
CA ARG A 63 -6.54 -15.61 -1.38
C ARG A 63 -5.54 -15.68 -2.55
N THR A 64 -5.99 -15.40 -3.78
CA THR A 64 -5.17 -15.36 -4.99
C THR A 64 -5.01 -13.92 -5.46
N ILE A 65 -3.78 -13.53 -5.83
CA ILE A 65 -3.51 -12.22 -6.43
C ILE A 65 -3.97 -12.26 -7.90
N MET A 66 -4.99 -11.46 -8.22
CA MET A 66 -5.57 -11.35 -9.56
C MET A 66 -4.96 -10.20 -10.36
N TYR A 67 -4.45 -9.19 -9.66
CA TYR A 67 -3.78 -8.03 -10.24
C TYR A 67 -2.69 -7.55 -9.31
N LYS A 68 -1.57 -7.12 -9.89
CA LYS A 68 -0.42 -6.54 -9.18
C LYS A 68 0.09 -5.35 -9.98
N TRP A 69 0.25 -4.23 -9.30
CA TRP A 69 0.99 -3.08 -9.78
C TRP A 69 1.96 -2.62 -8.70
N ILE A 70 3.21 -2.39 -9.07
CA ILE A 70 4.25 -1.82 -8.20
C ILE A 70 4.78 -0.59 -8.91
N ALA A 71 4.86 0.53 -8.19
CA ALA A 71 5.39 1.77 -8.73
C ALA A 71 6.90 1.65 -9.01
N PRO A 72 7.41 2.21 -10.12
CA PRO A 72 8.84 2.33 -10.34
C PRO A 72 9.53 3.20 -9.27
N SER A 73 8.80 4.17 -8.71
CA SER A 73 9.21 4.95 -7.55
C SER A 73 8.02 5.29 -6.63
N PRO A 74 8.23 5.53 -5.32
CA PRO A 74 7.13 5.84 -4.39
C PRO A 74 6.30 7.08 -4.73
N GLY A 75 6.85 7.98 -5.54
CA GLY A 75 6.18 9.21 -6.00
C GLY A 75 5.21 8.99 -7.16
N GLU A 76 5.26 7.84 -7.84
CA GLU A 76 4.39 7.54 -8.96
C GLU A 76 3.07 6.93 -8.49
N GLU A 77 1.98 7.24 -9.19
CA GLU A 77 0.63 6.76 -8.88
C GLU A 77 0.19 5.66 -9.85
N PRO A 78 -0.68 4.72 -9.41
CA PRO A 78 -1.26 3.73 -10.31
C PRO A 78 -2.21 4.39 -11.31
N ASN A 79 -2.44 3.71 -12.43
CA ASN A 79 -3.56 4.07 -13.30
C ASN A 79 -4.88 3.61 -12.66
N TYR A 80 -5.59 4.54 -12.01
CA TYR A 80 -6.84 4.22 -11.29
C TYR A 80 -7.93 3.63 -12.18
N GLU A 81 -8.03 4.04 -13.44
CA GLU A 81 -9.05 3.51 -14.35
C GLU A 81 -8.73 2.08 -14.78
N GLU A 82 -7.45 1.77 -14.97
CA GLU A 82 -6.99 0.39 -15.20
C GLU A 82 -7.34 -0.51 -14.01
N VAL A 83 -7.04 -0.07 -12.78
CA VAL A 83 -7.35 -0.81 -11.55
C VAL A 83 -8.86 -1.06 -11.43
N LYS A 84 -9.69 -0.04 -11.66
CA LYS A 84 -11.15 -0.17 -11.64
C LYS A 84 -11.66 -1.10 -12.74
N SER A 85 -11.08 -1.06 -13.94
CA SER A 85 -11.45 -1.96 -15.04
C SER A 85 -11.15 -3.40 -14.68
N LYS A 86 -9.94 -3.67 -14.16
CA LYS A 86 -9.54 -5.02 -13.72
C LYS A 86 -10.42 -5.54 -12.60
N LEU A 87 -10.82 -4.68 -11.66
CA LEU A 87 -11.75 -5.07 -10.61
C LEU A 87 -13.13 -5.49 -11.14
N LYS A 88 -13.63 -4.86 -12.21
CA LYS A 88 -14.93 -5.20 -12.82
C LYS A 88 -14.90 -6.50 -13.63
N GLU A 89 -13.73 -6.91 -14.10
CA GLU A 89 -13.53 -8.16 -14.85
C GLU A 89 -13.50 -9.41 -13.94
N LEU A 90 -13.34 -9.23 -12.62
CA LEU A 90 -13.16 -10.28 -11.62
C LEU A 90 -14.45 -10.60 -10.86
#